data_AF-A0A016TF57-F1
#
_entry.id   AF-A0A016TF57-F1
#
_cell.length_a   1.000
_cell.length_b   1.000
_cell.length_c   1.000
_cell.angle_alpha   90.00
_cell.angle_beta   90.00
_cell.angle_gamma   90.00
#
_symmetry.space_group_name_H-M   'P 1'
#
loop_
_entity.id
_entity.type
_entity.pdbx_description
1 polymer ?
#
loop_
_entity_poly.entity_id
_entity_poly.type
_entity_poly.pdbx_seq_one_letter_code
_entity_poly.pdbx_strand_id
1 'polypeptide(L)'
;MLEFLDGWECEHNETASCVVGLAEKFRERNFWGSADVEGIRQWISDLQKIGYQFPPRFDRDSYDISKNETVRGHNCRKVSMEFVSSSRDSTEKSLEKLSALGDIAEWCAEANYTDVRQRMPSPSQLATLHTNSNVLRTLSDSVLIVTSNYPWNYTIGLIQRMYQPYFGLTIFCGTWFPDKYSEGYYVMADDSTFNFWHGINPFVVMHPSGDLYRNTGEWWKEPVGMEAALMANKLFTDIYKSDDTVQAIWHQFERGLKEKNPEVTNASRNLTTADGWTVSDMYYIPASGLDYHAGLMEVFFEAGLFHEIAIAKYLHSVPYVQLDDSRFDYLNGTGGRGAWHNNYNDKLVMMHPIKFSFFANLTQRRLFCDSVLMAFSRNLITVENSKHKSWLAANG
;
A
#
# COMPACT_ATOMS: atom_id res chain seq x y z
N MET A 1 23.06 -24.35 2.87
CA MET A 1 21.76 -24.67 2.22
C MET A 1 21.33 -23.56 1.28
N LEU A 2 21.23 -22.31 1.73
CA LEU A 2 20.84 -21.17 0.89
C LEU A 2 21.78 -20.95 -0.31
N GLU A 3 23.10 -20.95 -0.10
CA GLU A 3 24.09 -20.86 -1.20
C GLU A 3 23.98 -22.00 -2.23
N PHE A 4 23.59 -23.20 -1.78
CA PHE A 4 23.37 -24.33 -2.69
C PHE A 4 22.10 -24.13 -3.52
N LEU A 5 21.02 -23.65 -2.90
CA LEU A 5 19.78 -23.34 -3.60
C LEU A 5 19.96 -22.21 -4.62
N ASP A 6 20.78 -21.22 -4.30
CA ASP A 6 21.07 -20.08 -5.18
C ASP A 6 21.83 -20.50 -6.46
N GLY A 7 22.72 -21.50 -6.36
CA GLY A 7 23.51 -21.98 -7.50
C GLY A 7 23.06 -23.31 -8.11
N TRP A 8 21.93 -23.89 -7.67
CA TRP A 8 21.49 -25.18 -8.18
C TRP A 8 20.62 -25.01 -9.43
N GLU A 9 21.06 -25.64 -10.52
CA GLU A 9 20.30 -25.74 -11.76
C GLU A 9 19.76 -27.15 -11.96
N CYS A 10 18.52 -27.23 -12.47
CA CYS A 10 17.94 -28.50 -12.86
C CYS A 10 18.29 -28.83 -14.33
N GLU A 11 18.54 -30.10 -14.63
CA GLU A 11 18.82 -30.59 -15.99
C GLU A 11 17.58 -31.14 -16.71
N HIS A 12 16.47 -31.33 -16.00
CA HIS A 12 15.23 -31.86 -16.57
C HIS A 12 14.32 -30.75 -17.10
N ASN A 13 13.60 -31.04 -18.19
CA ASN A 13 12.61 -30.13 -18.79
C ASN A 13 11.29 -30.07 -17.99
N GLU A 14 10.96 -31.14 -17.27
CA GLU A 14 9.73 -31.22 -16.50
C GLU A 14 9.95 -30.78 -15.06
N THR A 15 9.10 -29.87 -14.57
CA THR A 15 9.12 -29.38 -13.18
C THR A 15 9.04 -30.52 -12.18
N ALA A 16 8.22 -31.54 -12.44
CA ALA A 16 8.12 -32.73 -11.60
C ALA A 16 9.48 -33.45 -11.43
N SER A 17 10.20 -33.62 -12.54
CA SER A 17 11.53 -34.25 -12.55
C SER A 17 12.58 -33.38 -11.85
N CYS A 18 12.48 -32.06 -11.94
CA CYS A 18 13.34 -31.13 -11.19
C CYS A 18 13.13 -31.21 -9.68
N VAL A 19 11.88 -31.27 -9.22
CA VAL A 19 11.57 -31.37 -7.79
C VAL A 19 12.15 -32.67 -7.20
N VAL A 20 12.05 -33.78 -7.93
CA VAL A 20 12.69 -35.04 -7.54
C VAL A 20 14.21 -34.91 -7.56
N GLY A 21 14.79 -34.30 -8.59
CA GLY A 21 16.24 -34.06 -8.68
C GLY A 21 16.78 -33.20 -7.54
N LEU A 22 16.04 -32.17 -7.13
CA LEU A 22 16.40 -31.32 -5.99
C LEU A 22 16.35 -32.11 -4.67
N ALA A 23 15.31 -32.92 -4.47
CA ALA A 23 15.18 -33.78 -3.29
C ALA A 23 16.34 -34.77 -3.18
N GLU A 24 16.75 -35.37 -4.30
CA GLU A 24 17.93 -36.23 -4.39
C GLU A 24 19.22 -35.49 -4.00
N LYS A 25 19.40 -34.25 -4.48
CA LYS A 25 20.56 -33.41 -4.11
C LYS A 25 20.55 -33.01 -2.63
N PHE A 26 19.37 -32.80 -2.06
CA PHE A 26 19.22 -32.57 -0.62
C PHE A 26 19.59 -33.81 0.19
N ARG A 27 19.24 -35.01 -0.28
CA ARG A 27 19.68 -36.27 0.33
C ARG A 27 21.18 -36.46 0.25
N GLU A 28 21.79 -36.26 -0.93
CA GLU A 28 23.24 -36.35 -1.11
C GLU A 28 24.03 -35.42 -0.18
N ARG A 29 23.42 -34.30 0.23
CA ARG A 29 24.01 -33.29 1.12
C ARG A 29 23.64 -33.50 2.58
N ASN A 30 22.97 -34.60 2.91
CA ASN A 30 22.46 -34.93 4.25
C ASN A 30 21.50 -33.87 4.82
N PHE A 31 20.84 -33.08 3.98
CA PHE A 31 19.75 -32.20 4.43
C PHE A 31 18.49 -33.01 4.68
N TRP A 32 18.22 -34.00 3.82
CA TRP A 32 17.08 -34.90 3.89
C TRP A 32 17.51 -36.37 3.94
N GLY A 33 16.67 -37.23 4.49
CA GLY A 33 16.85 -38.67 4.48
C GLY A 33 16.24 -39.32 3.23
N SER A 34 16.50 -40.62 3.05
CA SER A 34 15.95 -41.40 1.93
C SER A 34 14.42 -41.46 1.94
N ALA A 35 13.81 -41.44 3.13
CA ALA A 35 12.35 -41.44 3.27
C ALA A 35 11.71 -40.14 2.77
N ASP A 36 12.38 -38.99 2.94
CA ASP A 36 11.88 -37.69 2.47
C ASP A 36 11.85 -37.64 0.94
N VAL A 37 12.90 -38.16 0.30
CA VAL A 37 12.98 -38.26 -1.16
C VAL A 37 11.89 -39.17 -1.71
N GLU A 38 11.65 -40.31 -1.06
CA GLU A 38 10.57 -41.23 -1.44
C GLU A 38 9.19 -40.58 -1.26
N GLY A 39 8.99 -39.82 -0.17
CA GLY A 39 7.79 -39.02 0.04
C GLY A 39 7.53 -38.03 -1.10
N ILE A 40 8.56 -37.33 -1.57
CA ILE A 40 8.46 -36.43 -2.73
C ILE A 40 8.11 -37.20 -4.02
N ARG A 41 8.76 -38.34 -4.28
CA ARG A 41 8.45 -39.16 -5.46
C ARG A 41 6.99 -39.62 -5.47
N GLN A 42 6.50 -40.09 -4.32
CA GLN A 42 5.12 -40.54 -4.17
C GLN A 42 4.12 -39.38 -4.35
N TRP A 43 4.40 -38.23 -3.75
CA TRP A 43 3.58 -37.02 -3.89
C TRP A 43 3.46 -36.56 -5.35
N ILE A 44 4.57 -36.51 -6.09
CA ILE A 44 4.57 -36.19 -7.52
C ILE A 44 3.74 -37.20 -8.32
N SER A 45 3.91 -38.50 -8.05
CA SER A 45 3.12 -39.56 -8.69
C SER A 45 1.62 -39.39 -8.42
N ASP A 46 1.23 -39.07 -7.19
CA ASP A 46 -0.18 -38.95 -6.84
C ASP A 46 -0.81 -37.70 -7.46
N LEU A 47 -0.08 -36.60 -7.58
CA LEU A 47 -0.49 -35.43 -8.35
C LEU A 47 -0.74 -35.79 -9.83
N GLN A 48 0.18 -36.53 -10.46
CA GLN A 48 0.00 -36.96 -11.85
C GLN A 48 -1.23 -37.87 -12.01
N LYS A 49 -1.49 -38.77 -11.06
CA LYS A 49 -2.66 -39.67 -11.09
C LYS A 49 -3.99 -38.92 -11.04
N ILE A 50 -4.07 -37.82 -10.30
CA ILE A 50 -5.29 -36.98 -10.23
C ILE A 50 -5.41 -36.01 -11.41
N GLY A 51 -4.53 -36.12 -12.41
CA GLY A 51 -4.55 -35.28 -13.61
C GLY A 51 -3.93 -33.90 -13.43
N TYR A 52 -3.15 -33.68 -12.36
CA TYR A 52 -2.42 -32.43 -12.18
C TYR A 52 -1.34 -32.30 -13.27
N GLN A 53 -1.40 -31.22 -14.04
CA GLN A 53 -0.39 -30.89 -15.04
C GLN A 53 0.61 -29.90 -14.44
N PHE A 54 1.87 -30.34 -14.32
CA PHE A 54 2.94 -29.46 -13.84
C PHE A 54 3.23 -28.37 -14.88
N PRO A 55 3.49 -27.13 -14.44
CA PRO A 55 3.83 -26.05 -15.35
C PRO A 55 5.12 -26.38 -16.13
N PRO A 56 5.22 -25.98 -17.41
CA PRO A 56 6.44 -26.15 -18.18
C PRO A 56 7.57 -25.32 -17.57
N ARG A 57 8.81 -25.81 -17.68
CA ARG A 57 9.98 -24.98 -17.37
C ARG A 57 10.10 -23.89 -18.42
N PHE A 58 10.05 -22.65 -17.95
CA PHE A 58 10.44 -21.51 -18.75
C PHE A 58 11.93 -21.28 -18.56
N ASP A 59 12.66 -21.14 -19.67
CA ASP A 59 14.00 -20.58 -19.67
C ASP A 59 13.85 -19.09 -19.33
N ARG A 60 14.24 -18.68 -18.11
CA ARG A 60 13.98 -17.32 -17.62
C ARG A 60 15.24 -16.65 -17.10
N ASP A 61 15.87 -15.91 -18.00
CA ASP A 61 16.37 -14.56 -17.70
C ASP A 61 15.31 -13.47 -17.95
N SER A 62 14.08 -13.83 -18.32
CA SER A 62 12.96 -12.90 -18.29
C SER A 62 11.71 -13.54 -17.70
N TYR A 63 11.29 -13.05 -16.54
CA TYR A 63 9.87 -12.84 -16.33
C TYR A 63 9.41 -11.91 -17.45
N ASP A 64 9.01 -12.47 -18.59
CA ASP A 64 8.40 -11.68 -19.67
C ASP A 64 7.08 -11.16 -19.10
N ILE A 65 7.15 -9.91 -18.63
CA ILE A 65 6.09 -8.93 -18.69
C ILE A 65 5.48 -9.08 -20.09
N SER A 66 4.16 -9.11 -20.20
CA SER A 66 3.52 -8.95 -21.51
C SER A 66 4.22 -7.80 -22.24
N LYS A 67 4.88 -8.08 -23.38
CA LYS A 67 5.48 -7.02 -24.22
C LYS A 67 4.43 -6.01 -24.71
N ASN A 68 3.16 -6.31 -24.47
CA ASN A 68 2.06 -5.40 -24.64
C ASN A 68 1.78 -4.72 -23.28
N GLU A 69 2.46 -3.60 -23.04
CA GLU A 69 2.26 -2.69 -21.88
C GLU A 69 0.84 -2.08 -21.84
N THR A 70 0.02 -2.36 -22.86
CA THR A 70 -1.37 -1.92 -23.01
C THR A 70 -2.39 -2.81 -22.27
N VAL A 71 -1.97 -3.94 -21.71
CA VAL A 71 -2.87 -4.84 -20.97
C VAL A 71 -3.10 -4.29 -19.57
N ARG A 72 -4.34 -3.87 -19.29
CA ARG A 72 -4.84 -3.49 -17.95
C ARG A 72 -4.37 -4.49 -16.90
N GLY A 73 -3.77 -4.00 -15.80
CA GLY A 73 -3.51 -4.83 -14.61
C GLY A 73 -2.06 -5.21 -14.25
N HIS A 74 -1.00 -4.58 -14.76
CA HIS A 74 0.37 -5.12 -14.63
C HIS A 74 1.49 -4.19 -14.09
N ASN A 75 1.46 -3.72 -12.83
CA ASN A 75 2.63 -3.05 -12.22
C ASN A 75 2.86 -3.33 -10.72
N CYS A 76 2.29 -4.41 -10.17
CA CYS A 76 2.22 -4.63 -8.72
C CYS A 76 3.15 -5.75 -8.25
N ARG A 77 3.86 -5.54 -7.14
CA ARG A 77 4.52 -6.64 -6.43
C ARG A 77 3.84 -6.83 -5.08
N LYS A 78 3.11 -7.95 -4.93
CA LYS A 78 2.61 -8.39 -3.62
C LYS A 78 3.82 -8.73 -2.74
N VAL A 79 3.87 -8.18 -1.53
CA VAL A 79 4.75 -8.69 -0.48
C VAL A 79 3.94 -9.70 0.32
N SER A 80 4.33 -10.97 0.22
CA SER A 80 3.85 -12.14 0.99
C SER A 80 2.34 -12.19 1.31
N MET A 81 1.60 -13.05 0.58
CA MET A 81 0.27 -13.48 1.04
C MET A 81 0.45 -14.57 2.10
N GLU A 82 0.34 -14.22 3.38
CA GLU A 82 -0.14 -15.20 4.36
C GLU A 82 -1.66 -15.16 4.35
N PHE A 83 -2.29 -16.25 3.89
CA PHE A 83 -3.73 -16.42 4.07
C PHE A 83 -3.98 -16.53 5.58
N VAL A 84 -4.51 -15.46 6.17
CA VAL A 84 -4.89 -15.42 7.57
C VAL A 84 -5.90 -16.54 7.82
N SER A 85 -5.50 -17.59 8.53
CA SER A 85 -6.48 -18.49 9.13
C SER A 85 -7.23 -17.68 10.19
N SER A 86 -8.55 -17.83 10.24
CA SER A 86 -9.44 -17.16 11.19
C SER A 86 -9.19 -17.55 12.65
N SER A 87 -8.11 -18.27 12.96
CA SER A 87 -7.79 -18.81 14.28
C SER A 87 -6.41 -18.46 14.83
N ARG A 88 -5.67 -17.47 14.27
CA ARG A 88 -4.42 -17.02 14.94
C ARG A 88 -4.76 -16.34 16.27
N ASP A 89 -4.12 -16.82 17.33
CA ASP A 89 -4.21 -16.24 18.67
C ASP A 89 -3.80 -14.75 18.62
N SER A 90 -4.56 -13.88 19.28
CA SER A 90 -4.22 -12.46 19.48
C SER A 90 -2.78 -12.23 19.98
N THR A 91 -2.24 -13.23 20.69
CA THR A 91 -0.87 -13.28 21.17
C THR A 91 0.15 -13.47 20.04
N GLU A 92 -0.17 -14.28 19.02
CA GLU A 92 0.69 -14.54 17.85
C GLU A 92 0.82 -13.27 17.00
N LYS A 93 -0.29 -12.57 16.72
CA LYS A 93 -0.25 -11.26 16.04
C LYS A 93 0.53 -10.22 16.82
N SER A 94 0.47 -10.26 18.15
CA SER A 94 1.26 -9.35 19.00
C SER A 94 2.75 -9.69 18.97
N LEU A 95 3.10 -10.97 18.84
CA LEU A 95 4.49 -11.39 18.64
C LEU A 95 5.04 -10.90 17.30
N GLU A 96 4.27 -11.00 16.22
CA GLU A 96 4.65 -10.46 14.90
C GLU A 96 4.94 -8.95 14.96
N LYS A 97 4.07 -8.19 15.64
CA LYS A 97 4.26 -6.74 15.86
C LYS A 97 5.53 -6.42 16.66
N LEU A 98 5.77 -7.16 17.73
CA LEU A 98 6.99 -7.00 18.54
C LEU A 98 8.25 -7.39 17.77
N SER A 99 8.19 -8.44 16.93
CA SER A 99 9.28 -8.83 16.05
C SER A 99 9.60 -7.75 15.02
N ALA A 100 8.58 -7.20 14.35
CA ALA A 100 8.75 -6.12 13.38
C ALA A 100 9.39 -4.88 14.01
N LEU A 101 8.98 -4.52 15.23
CA LEU A 101 9.62 -3.45 15.99
C LEU A 101 11.04 -3.80 16.45
N GLY A 102 11.28 -5.06 16.80
CA GLY A 102 12.59 -5.59 17.15
C GLY A 102 13.60 -5.36 16.03
N ASP A 103 13.23 -5.71 14.80
CA ASP A 103 14.02 -5.47 13.58
C ASP A 103 14.25 -3.97 13.34
N ILE A 104 13.21 -3.14 13.49
CA ILE A 104 13.32 -1.68 13.37
C ILE A 104 14.31 -1.13 14.40
N ALA A 105 14.30 -1.66 15.62
CA ALA A 105 15.21 -1.21 16.67
C ALA A 105 16.67 -1.62 16.39
N GLU A 106 16.93 -2.77 15.75
CA GLU A 106 18.27 -3.12 15.25
C GLU A 106 18.73 -2.17 14.17
N TRP A 107 17.84 -1.88 13.22
CA TRP A 107 18.11 -0.91 12.16
C TRP A 107 18.44 0.49 12.70
N CYS A 108 17.77 0.92 13.78
CA CYS A 108 18.08 2.16 14.50
C CYS A 108 19.41 2.09 15.27
N ALA A 109 19.76 0.93 15.83
CA ALA A 109 21.01 0.76 16.56
C ALA A 109 22.24 0.97 15.65
N GLU A 110 22.16 0.65 14.36
CA GLU A 110 23.20 0.99 13.38
C GLU A 110 23.45 2.51 13.27
N ALA A 111 22.44 3.33 13.55
CA ALA A 111 22.55 4.80 13.63
C ALA A 111 22.83 5.30 15.06
N ASN A 112 23.26 4.41 15.96
CA ASN A 112 23.56 4.70 17.36
C ASN A 112 22.34 5.26 18.13
N TYR A 113 21.16 4.68 17.88
CA TYR A 113 19.91 4.98 18.59
C TYR A 113 19.29 3.69 19.16
N THR A 114 19.19 3.60 20.49
CA THR A 114 18.79 2.36 21.18
C THR A 114 17.44 2.44 21.89
N ASP A 115 16.81 3.61 21.95
CA ASP A 115 15.69 3.86 22.85
C ASP A 115 14.39 3.17 22.42
N VAL A 116 14.27 2.81 21.14
CA VAL A 116 13.13 2.03 20.60
C VAL A 116 12.95 0.70 21.36
N ARG A 117 14.04 0.09 21.84
CA ARG A 117 14.04 -1.24 22.50
C ARG A 117 13.64 -1.22 23.97
N GLN A 118 13.82 -0.08 24.66
CA GLN A 118 13.88 -0.08 26.12
C GLN A 118 12.54 -0.29 26.83
N ARG A 119 11.40 -0.34 26.10
CA ARG A 119 10.06 -0.36 26.70
C ARG A 119 9.06 -1.31 26.02
N MET A 120 9.53 -2.42 25.44
CA MET A 120 8.63 -3.38 24.80
C MET A 120 7.80 -4.18 25.84
N PRO A 121 6.47 -4.24 25.72
CA PRO A 121 5.63 -5.08 26.58
C PRO A 121 5.74 -6.56 26.19
N SER A 122 5.21 -7.43 27.03
CA SER A 122 4.97 -8.83 26.63
C SER A 122 3.88 -8.91 25.54
N PRO A 123 3.87 -9.98 24.71
CA PRO A 123 2.84 -10.17 23.69
C PRO A 123 1.39 -10.09 24.21
N SER A 124 1.11 -10.63 25.40
CA SER A 124 -0.23 -10.61 26.00
C SER A 124 -0.65 -9.21 26.46
N GLN A 125 0.28 -8.41 26.98
CA GLN A 125 0.06 -7.00 27.32
C GLN A 125 -0.23 -6.19 26.04
N LEU A 126 0.52 -6.43 24.96
CA LEU A 126 0.31 -5.77 23.68
C LEU A 126 -1.04 -6.17 23.04
N ALA A 127 -1.41 -7.44 23.12
CA ALA A 127 -2.69 -7.93 22.63
C ALA A 127 -3.85 -7.21 23.34
N THR A 128 -3.78 -7.11 24.66
CA THR A 128 -4.79 -6.40 25.47
C THR A 128 -4.87 -4.91 25.09
N LEU A 129 -3.72 -4.26 24.90
CA LEU A 129 -3.66 -2.85 24.49
C LEU A 129 -4.33 -2.64 23.13
N HIS A 130 -4.06 -3.53 22.17
CA HIS A 130 -4.54 -3.41 20.80
C HIS A 130 -6.01 -3.78 20.62
N THR A 131 -6.50 -4.83 21.30
CA THR A 131 -7.92 -5.24 21.24
C THR A 131 -8.87 -4.13 21.70
N ASN A 132 -8.40 -3.26 22.61
CA ASN A 132 -9.18 -2.12 23.10
C ASN A 132 -9.14 -0.87 22.20
N SER A 133 -8.40 -0.92 21.08
CA SER A 133 -8.31 0.20 20.14
C SER A 133 -9.25 0.02 18.96
N ASN A 134 -10.28 0.88 18.87
CA ASN A 134 -11.20 0.87 17.73
C ASN A 134 -10.46 1.14 16.41
N VAL A 135 -9.49 2.07 16.43
CA VAL A 135 -8.69 2.42 15.25
C VAL A 135 -7.93 1.20 14.73
N LEU A 136 -7.18 0.49 15.59
CA LEU A 136 -6.38 -0.66 15.16
C LEU A 136 -7.25 -1.83 14.66
N ARG A 137 -8.45 -1.99 15.21
CA ARG A 137 -9.43 -2.98 14.73
C ARG A 137 -9.90 -2.64 13.32
N THR A 138 -10.27 -1.38 13.06
CA THR A 138 -10.65 -0.95 11.71
C THR A 138 -9.50 -1.15 10.71
N LEU A 139 -8.27 -0.84 11.09
CA LEU A 139 -7.12 -1.04 10.21
C LEU A 139 -6.87 -2.52 9.89
N SER A 140 -7.07 -3.42 10.86
CA SER A 140 -6.94 -4.86 10.60
C SER A 140 -7.94 -5.43 9.60
N ASP A 141 -9.01 -4.69 9.31
CA ASP A 141 -10.01 -5.01 8.28
C ASP A 141 -9.88 -4.12 7.02
N SER A 142 -8.83 -3.29 6.96
CA SER A 142 -8.54 -2.36 5.87
C SER A 142 -7.27 -2.74 5.11
N VAL A 143 -7.16 -2.24 3.87
CA VAL A 143 -5.94 -2.39 3.06
C VAL A 143 -5.12 -1.11 3.07
N LEU A 144 -3.80 -1.22 3.24
CA LEU A 144 -2.88 -0.13 2.92
C LEU A 144 -2.23 -0.39 1.56
N ILE A 145 -2.39 0.55 0.65
CA ILE A 145 -1.73 0.59 -0.64
C ILE A 145 -0.60 1.63 -0.57
N VAL A 146 0.64 1.18 -0.71
CA VAL A 146 1.80 2.07 -0.81
C VAL A 146 2.24 2.17 -2.26
N THR A 147 2.20 3.37 -2.84
CA THR A 147 2.63 3.67 -4.21
C THR A 147 4.04 4.24 -4.20
N SER A 148 4.93 3.72 -5.04
CA SER A 148 6.30 4.25 -5.16
C SER A 148 6.48 5.10 -6.39
N ASN A 149 7.18 6.21 -6.20
CA ASN A 149 7.62 7.07 -7.30
C ASN A 149 8.91 6.56 -7.99
N TYR A 150 9.68 5.67 -7.35
CA TYR A 150 10.95 5.14 -7.87
C TYR A 150 11.11 3.63 -7.59
N PRO A 151 11.98 2.91 -8.34
CA PRO A 151 12.29 1.51 -8.08
C PRO A 151 12.74 1.26 -6.64
N TRP A 152 12.14 0.25 -6.02
CA TRP A 152 12.37 -0.13 -4.62
C TRP A 152 13.81 -0.62 -4.40
N ASN A 153 14.59 0.10 -3.60
CA ASN A 153 15.98 -0.28 -3.29
C ASN A 153 16.17 -0.75 -1.82
N TYR A 154 15.99 0.12 -0.83
CA TYR A 154 16.49 -0.09 0.55
C TYR A 154 15.46 0.20 1.65
N THR A 155 14.24 0.62 1.30
CA THR A 155 13.29 1.22 2.26
C THR A 155 11.99 0.46 2.43
N ILE A 156 11.67 -0.45 1.50
CA ILE A 156 10.46 -1.26 1.57
C ILE A 156 10.39 -2.06 2.86
N GLY A 157 11.52 -2.64 3.31
CA GLY A 157 11.58 -3.43 4.53
C GLY A 157 11.24 -2.64 5.80
N LEU A 158 11.49 -1.32 5.81
CA LEU A 158 11.15 -0.43 6.92
C LEU A 158 9.66 -0.09 6.90
N ILE A 159 9.13 0.36 5.76
CA ILE A 159 7.70 0.66 5.57
C ILE A 159 6.86 -0.59 5.87
N GLN A 160 7.30 -1.75 5.40
CA GLN A 160 6.68 -3.04 5.66
C GLN A 160 6.57 -3.33 7.16
N ARG A 161 7.67 -3.20 7.92
CA ARG A 161 7.67 -3.44 9.37
C ARG A 161 6.83 -2.43 10.15
N MET A 162 6.75 -1.19 9.66
CA MET A 162 5.95 -0.13 10.29
C MET A 162 4.44 -0.36 10.13
N TYR A 163 4.01 -0.81 8.95
CA TYR A 163 2.57 -0.83 8.62
C TYR A 163 1.97 -2.23 8.51
N GLN A 164 2.64 -3.19 7.87
CA GLN A 164 2.07 -4.52 7.59
C GLN A 164 1.45 -5.22 8.83
N PRO A 165 2.04 -5.16 10.03
CA PRO A 165 1.45 -5.81 11.21
C PRO A 165 0.11 -5.24 11.67
N TYR A 166 -0.31 -4.09 11.15
CA TYR A 166 -1.49 -3.33 11.61
C TYR A 166 -2.65 -3.31 10.61
N PHE A 167 -2.39 -3.62 9.33
CA PHE A 167 -3.40 -3.65 8.28
C PHE A 167 -3.80 -5.08 7.94
N GLY A 168 -5.03 -5.29 7.48
CA GLY A 168 -5.49 -6.60 7.00
C GLY A 168 -4.70 -7.08 5.78
N LEU A 169 -4.30 -6.13 4.93
CA LEU A 169 -3.29 -6.34 3.90
C LEU A 169 -2.50 -5.05 3.67
N THR A 170 -1.19 -5.17 3.43
CA THR A 170 -0.40 -4.09 2.84
C THR A 170 0.05 -4.49 1.43
N ILE A 171 -0.33 -3.68 0.45
CA ILE A 171 0.02 -3.86 -0.96
C ILE A 171 1.01 -2.77 -1.33
N PHE A 172 2.18 -3.18 -1.82
CA PHE A 172 3.09 -2.27 -2.48
C PHE A 172 2.72 -2.26 -3.97
N CYS A 173 2.03 -1.18 -4.36
CA CYS A 173 1.30 -1.10 -5.62
C CYS A 173 2.18 -0.85 -6.86
N GLY A 174 1.73 -1.20 -8.09
CA GLY A 174 0.32 -1.14 -8.60
C GLY A 174 -0.32 -2.28 -9.42
N THR A 175 -1.47 -2.79 -8.94
CA THR A 175 -2.70 -3.39 -9.54
C THR A 175 -3.40 -4.40 -8.61
N TRP A 176 -4.74 -4.40 -8.67
CA TRP A 176 -5.68 -4.39 -7.53
C TRP A 176 -6.69 -5.56 -7.57
N PHE A 177 -7.25 -5.96 -6.41
CA PHE A 177 -8.30 -7.00 -6.30
C PHE A 177 -9.40 -6.55 -5.32
N PRO A 178 -10.46 -5.88 -5.80
CA PRO A 178 -11.50 -5.29 -4.95
C PRO A 178 -12.30 -6.33 -4.16
N ASP A 179 -12.51 -7.52 -4.73
CA ASP A 179 -13.40 -8.56 -4.19
C ASP A 179 -12.98 -9.20 -2.86
N LYS A 180 -11.92 -8.69 -2.22
CA LYS A 180 -11.29 -9.31 -1.04
C LYS A 180 -11.42 -8.51 0.26
N TYR A 181 -12.02 -7.31 0.25
CA TYR A 181 -11.99 -6.40 1.41
C TYR A 181 -13.34 -5.72 1.65
N SER A 182 -13.72 -5.59 2.93
CA SER A 182 -15.05 -5.10 3.34
C SER A 182 -15.08 -3.66 3.87
N GLU A 183 -13.94 -3.07 4.29
CA GLU A 183 -13.93 -1.73 4.93
C GLU A 183 -13.37 -0.61 4.02
N GLY A 184 -12.34 -0.86 3.20
CA GLY A 184 -11.79 0.13 2.25
C GLY A 184 -10.27 0.04 2.09
N TYR A 185 -9.65 1.06 1.46
CA TYR A 185 -8.19 1.17 1.40
C TYR A 185 -7.65 2.59 1.64
N TYR A 186 -6.44 2.62 2.18
CA TYR A 186 -5.59 3.80 2.25
C TYR A 186 -4.61 3.76 1.09
N VAL A 187 -4.39 4.88 0.41
CA VAL A 187 -3.27 5.07 -0.51
C VAL A 187 -2.27 6.00 0.16
N MET A 188 -0.99 5.65 0.10
CA MET A 188 0.11 6.45 0.63
C MET A 188 1.29 6.41 -0.33
N ALA A 189 1.90 7.57 -0.63
CA ALA A 189 3.16 7.64 -1.35
C ALA A 189 4.32 7.09 -0.49
N ASP A 190 5.34 6.55 -1.13
CA ASP A 190 6.50 5.92 -0.49
C ASP A 190 7.33 6.87 0.38
N ASP A 191 7.16 8.18 0.20
CA ASP A 191 7.82 9.24 0.97
C ASP A 191 6.87 9.99 1.90
N SER A 192 5.75 9.38 2.27
CA SER A 192 4.81 9.92 3.25
C SER A 192 4.83 9.08 4.52
N THR A 193 4.53 9.70 5.65
CA THR A 193 4.33 8.98 6.92
C THR A 193 2.89 9.11 7.35
N PHE A 194 2.24 7.97 7.63
CA PHE A 194 0.87 7.90 8.12
C PHE A 194 0.84 7.48 9.59
N ASN A 195 0.55 8.42 10.48
CA ASN A 195 0.36 8.17 11.91
C ASN A 195 -1.05 7.61 12.15
N PHE A 196 -1.25 6.35 11.76
CA PHE A 196 -2.56 5.72 11.65
C PHE A 196 -3.36 5.60 12.95
N TRP A 197 -2.73 5.81 14.11
CA TRP A 197 -3.41 5.78 15.43
C TRP A 197 -4.42 6.92 15.65
N HIS A 198 -4.47 7.91 14.76
CA HIS A 198 -5.38 9.06 14.87
C HIS A 198 -6.82 8.79 14.41
N GLY A 199 -7.06 7.69 13.70
CA GLY A 199 -8.37 7.37 13.13
C GLY A 199 -8.83 8.37 12.06
N ILE A 200 -9.57 7.86 11.07
CA ILE A 200 -10.29 8.66 10.08
C ILE A 200 -11.72 8.10 9.97
N ASN A 201 -12.66 8.88 9.46
CA ASN A 201 -14.02 8.39 9.25
C ASN A 201 -14.03 7.35 8.10
N PRO A 202 -14.31 6.06 8.37
CA PRO A 202 -14.19 5.01 7.37
C PRO A 202 -15.37 5.00 6.38
N PHE A 203 -16.41 5.82 6.59
CA PHE A 203 -17.62 5.85 5.77
C PHE A 203 -17.59 6.88 4.64
N VAL A 204 -16.52 7.66 4.52
CA VAL A 204 -16.39 8.74 3.53
C VAL A 204 -14.95 8.84 3.03
N VAL A 205 -14.76 9.32 1.80
CA VAL A 205 -13.44 9.58 1.23
C VAL A 205 -12.71 10.63 2.07
N MET A 206 -11.47 10.35 2.46
CA MET A 206 -10.59 11.33 3.12
C MET A 206 -9.47 11.72 2.17
N HIS A 207 -9.29 13.02 1.95
CA HIS A 207 -8.14 13.59 1.27
C HIS A 207 -7.60 14.75 2.12
N PRO A 208 -6.32 14.76 2.53
CA PRO A 208 -5.78 15.72 3.50
C PRO A 208 -6.17 17.17 3.17
N SER A 209 -6.00 17.56 1.91
CA SER A 209 -6.29 18.90 1.40
C SER A 209 -7.55 19.02 0.52
N GLY A 210 -8.29 17.94 0.23
CA GLY A 210 -9.41 17.95 -0.74
C GLY A 210 -9.09 18.61 -2.10
N ASP A 211 -10.02 19.37 -2.70
CA ASP A 211 -9.89 20.01 -4.04
C ASP A 211 -9.45 21.50 -4.03
N LEU A 212 -8.60 21.89 -3.08
CA LEU A 212 -8.29 23.31 -2.85
C LEU A 212 -7.45 23.99 -3.94
N TYR A 213 -6.67 23.27 -4.74
CA TYR A 213 -5.81 23.86 -5.77
C TYR A 213 -6.54 24.02 -7.11
N ARG A 214 -7.40 25.03 -7.21
CA ARG A 214 -8.25 25.29 -8.40
C ARG A 214 -7.61 26.13 -9.51
N ASN A 215 -6.28 26.20 -9.57
CA ASN A 215 -5.55 26.91 -10.62
C ASN A 215 -4.97 25.93 -11.65
N THR A 216 -4.73 26.41 -12.88
CA THR A 216 -4.06 25.65 -13.93
C THR A 216 -2.57 25.51 -13.59
N GLY A 217 -2.27 24.64 -12.62
CA GLY A 217 -0.90 24.29 -12.23
C GLY A 217 -0.07 23.81 -13.42
N GLU A 218 1.24 23.76 -13.25
CA GLU A 218 2.20 23.44 -14.34
C GLU A 218 1.86 22.11 -15.03
N TRP A 219 1.34 21.14 -14.27
CA TRP A 219 0.94 19.82 -14.77
C TRP A 219 -0.09 19.84 -15.90
N TRP A 220 -0.98 20.84 -15.97
CA TRP A 220 -1.98 20.92 -17.05
C TRP A 220 -1.37 21.27 -18.41
N LYS A 221 -0.18 21.88 -18.43
CA LYS A 221 0.54 22.26 -19.65
C LYS A 221 1.37 21.11 -20.22
N GLU A 222 1.65 20.10 -19.41
CA GLU A 222 2.39 18.90 -19.80
C GLU A 222 1.48 17.90 -20.52
N PRO A 223 2.03 16.96 -21.31
CA PRO A 223 1.24 15.91 -21.99
C PRO A 223 0.37 15.07 -21.04
N VAL A 224 0.82 14.90 -19.80
CA VAL A 224 0.11 14.20 -18.71
C VAL A 224 -1.08 15.00 -18.15
N GLY A 225 -1.29 16.24 -18.62
CA GLY A 225 -2.36 17.15 -18.23
C GLY A 225 -3.49 17.20 -19.24
N MET A 226 -3.60 18.30 -20.01
CA MET A 226 -4.72 18.54 -20.92
C MET A 226 -4.83 17.48 -22.03
N GLU A 227 -3.71 17.08 -22.63
CA GLU A 227 -3.71 16.07 -23.70
C GLU A 227 -4.23 14.73 -23.17
N ALA A 228 -3.73 14.27 -22.03
CA ALA A 228 -4.24 13.09 -21.35
C ALA A 228 -5.72 13.22 -20.95
N ALA A 229 -6.18 14.40 -20.50
CA ALA A 229 -7.59 14.61 -20.17
C ALA A 229 -8.50 14.51 -21.39
N LEU A 230 -8.05 15.02 -22.55
CA LEU A 230 -8.75 14.85 -23.83
C LEU A 230 -8.77 13.38 -24.27
N MET A 231 -7.67 12.65 -24.08
CA MET A 231 -7.60 11.22 -24.36
C MET A 231 -8.53 10.43 -23.42
N ALA A 232 -8.57 10.75 -22.13
CA ALA A 232 -9.50 10.13 -21.17
C ALA A 232 -10.96 10.36 -21.59
N ASN A 233 -11.30 11.58 -22.01
CA ASN A 233 -12.63 11.86 -22.55
C ASN A 233 -12.93 11.02 -23.80
N LYS A 234 -11.97 10.90 -24.72
CA LYS A 234 -12.10 10.05 -25.92
C LYS A 234 -12.27 8.57 -25.57
N LEU A 235 -11.58 8.08 -24.53
CA LEU A 235 -11.76 6.71 -24.03
C LEU A 235 -13.21 6.49 -23.63
N PHE A 236 -13.82 7.42 -22.89
CA PHE A 236 -15.23 7.31 -22.49
C PHE A 236 -16.22 7.52 -23.64
N THR A 237 -16.04 8.53 -24.49
CA THR A 237 -17.08 8.93 -25.46
C THR A 237 -17.02 8.15 -26.77
N ASP A 238 -15.84 7.63 -27.13
CA ASP A 238 -15.59 7.07 -28.46
C ASP A 238 -15.11 5.61 -28.38
N ILE A 239 -14.01 5.33 -27.65
CA ILE A 239 -13.34 4.02 -27.67
C ILE A 239 -14.13 2.97 -26.88
N TYR A 240 -14.49 3.28 -25.63
CA TYR A 240 -15.28 2.42 -24.75
C TYR A 240 -16.75 2.80 -24.72
N LYS A 241 -17.24 3.49 -25.76
CA LYS A 241 -18.64 3.90 -25.88
C LYS A 241 -19.63 2.73 -25.78
N SER A 242 -19.21 1.55 -26.23
CA SER A 242 -20.03 0.33 -26.23
C SER A 242 -19.67 -0.65 -25.11
N ASP A 243 -18.76 -0.28 -24.20
CA ASP A 243 -18.43 -1.09 -23.04
C ASP A 243 -19.34 -0.72 -21.87
N ASP A 244 -20.29 -1.60 -21.54
CA ASP A 244 -21.30 -1.35 -20.51
C ASP A 244 -20.69 -1.08 -19.13
N THR A 245 -19.53 -1.69 -18.82
CA THR A 245 -18.85 -1.53 -17.52
C THR A 245 -18.21 -0.15 -17.44
N VAL A 246 -17.49 0.26 -18.48
CA VAL A 246 -16.86 1.60 -18.55
C VAL A 246 -17.92 2.69 -18.61
N GLN A 247 -19.03 2.48 -19.34
CA GLN A 247 -20.13 3.46 -19.37
C GLN A 247 -20.86 3.56 -18.03
N ALA A 248 -21.00 2.47 -17.26
CA ALA A 248 -21.56 2.54 -15.91
C ALA A 248 -20.73 3.46 -15.00
N ILE A 249 -19.40 3.36 -15.05
CA ILE A 249 -18.47 4.25 -14.34
C ILE A 249 -18.63 5.69 -14.82
N TRP A 250 -18.71 5.91 -16.13
CA TRP A 250 -18.89 7.25 -16.70
C TRP A 250 -20.20 7.92 -16.26
N HIS A 251 -21.30 7.17 -16.23
CA HIS A 251 -22.59 7.65 -15.74
C HIS A 251 -22.58 7.93 -14.24
N GLN A 252 -21.81 7.16 -13.46
CA GLN A 252 -21.62 7.44 -12.04
C GLN A 252 -20.83 8.75 -11.83
N PHE A 253 -19.79 8.99 -12.64
CA PHE A 253 -19.05 10.25 -12.64
C PHE A 253 -19.94 11.45 -12.99
N GLU A 254 -20.73 11.35 -14.07
CA GLU A 254 -21.68 12.40 -14.46
C GLU A 254 -22.70 12.70 -13.36
N ARG A 255 -23.23 11.66 -12.71
CA ARG A 255 -24.20 11.80 -11.62
C ARG A 255 -23.58 12.49 -10.41
N GLY A 256 -22.40 12.03 -9.97
CA GLY A 256 -21.70 12.58 -8.83
C GLY A 256 -21.32 14.06 -9.04
N LEU A 257 -20.92 14.44 -10.25
CA LEU A 257 -20.69 15.84 -10.61
C LEU A 257 -21.95 16.70 -10.43
N LYS A 258 -23.11 16.22 -10.90
CA LYS A 258 -24.40 16.93 -10.77
C LYS A 258 -24.87 17.02 -9.33
N GLU A 259 -24.67 15.96 -8.54
CA GLU A 259 -25.01 15.93 -7.12
C GLU A 259 -24.18 16.95 -6.31
N LYS A 260 -22.88 17.07 -6.62
CA LYS A 260 -21.98 18.00 -5.91
C LYS A 260 -22.10 19.44 -6.41
N ASN A 261 -22.33 19.65 -7.71
CA ASN A 261 -22.55 20.96 -8.30
C ASN A 261 -23.64 20.88 -9.39
N PRO A 262 -24.89 21.29 -9.08
CA PRO A 262 -26.01 21.24 -10.02
C PRO A 262 -25.81 22.06 -11.30
N GLU A 263 -24.87 23.00 -11.33
CA GLU A 263 -24.55 23.79 -12.53
C GLU A 263 -23.69 23.00 -13.54
N VAL A 264 -23.14 21.84 -13.15
CA VAL A 264 -22.38 20.99 -14.06
C VAL A 264 -23.33 20.30 -15.03
N THR A 265 -23.27 20.74 -16.27
CA THR A 265 -24.16 20.26 -17.35
C THR A 265 -23.56 19.13 -18.18
N ASN A 266 -22.23 18.94 -18.13
CA ASN A 266 -21.53 18.05 -19.04
C ASN A 266 -20.25 17.47 -18.40
N ALA A 267 -20.21 16.14 -18.26
CA ALA A 267 -19.07 15.41 -17.71
C ALA A 267 -17.82 15.51 -18.59
N SER A 268 -17.95 15.44 -19.91
CA SER A 268 -16.83 15.64 -20.85
C SER A 268 -16.20 17.01 -20.67
N ARG A 269 -17.03 18.06 -20.58
CA ARG A 269 -16.54 19.42 -20.34
C ARG A 269 -15.83 19.51 -18.99
N ASN A 270 -16.37 18.92 -17.92
CA ASN A 270 -15.72 18.92 -16.61
C ASN A 270 -14.37 18.22 -16.67
N LEU A 271 -14.29 17.02 -17.26
CA LEU A 271 -13.05 16.25 -17.40
C LEU A 271 -11.98 17.04 -18.17
N THR A 272 -12.35 17.71 -19.26
CA THR A 272 -11.42 18.47 -20.11
C THR A 272 -11.28 19.94 -19.72
N THR A 273 -11.79 20.36 -18.55
CA THR A 273 -11.52 21.69 -18.02
C THR A 273 -10.28 21.63 -17.14
N ALA A 274 -9.33 22.53 -17.38
CA ALA A 274 -8.17 22.68 -16.51
C ALA A 274 -8.58 23.44 -15.23
N ASP A 275 -9.08 22.72 -14.25
CA ASP A 275 -9.69 23.25 -13.03
C ASP A 275 -8.94 22.87 -11.74
N GLY A 276 -7.71 22.34 -11.86
CA GLY A 276 -6.86 22.08 -10.70
C GLY A 276 -6.19 20.72 -10.65
N TRP A 277 -5.50 20.47 -9.55
CA TRP A 277 -4.88 19.19 -9.19
C TRP A 277 -4.96 19.03 -7.66
N THR A 278 -4.61 17.88 -7.12
CA THR A 278 -4.52 17.74 -5.66
C THR A 278 -3.47 16.74 -5.24
N VAL A 279 -2.83 17.03 -4.11
CA VAL A 279 -1.70 16.26 -3.59
C VAL A 279 -2.15 14.86 -3.21
N SER A 280 -1.72 13.84 -3.96
CA SER A 280 -2.21 12.47 -3.78
C SER A 280 -1.32 11.60 -2.88
N ASP A 281 -0.50 12.23 -2.04
CA ASP A 281 0.47 11.56 -1.16
C ASP A 281 -0.20 10.68 -0.10
N MET A 282 -1.43 10.99 0.29
CA MET A 282 -2.24 10.14 1.14
C MET A 282 -3.73 10.37 0.92
N TYR A 283 -4.54 9.32 0.79
CA TYR A 283 -6.00 9.40 0.81
C TYR A 283 -6.65 8.07 1.19
N TYR A 284 -7.93 8.08 1.57
CA TYR A 284 -8.71 6.89 1.91
C TYR A 284 -9.96 6.79 1.06
N ILE A 285 -10.24 5.59 0.54
CA ILE A 285 -11.43 5.26 -0.24
C ILE A 285 -12.24 4.18 0.51
N PRO A 286 -13.51 4.44 0.89
CA PRO A 286 -14.35 3.49 1.59
C PRO A 286 -14.73 2.30 0.69
N ALA A 287 -15.04 1.14 1.29
CA ALA A 287 -15.42 -0.07 0.55
C ALA A 287 -16.55 0.15 -0.47
N SER A 288 -17.55 0.97 -0.12
CA SER A 288 -18.68 1.31 -1.00
C SER A 288 -18.29 2.13 -2.23
N GLY A 289 -17.12 2.76 -2.24
CA GLY A 289 -16.62 3.59 -3.34
C GLY A 289 -15.54 2.93 -4.19
N LEU A 290 -15.16 1.68 -3.89
CA LEU A 290 -14.00 1.00 -4.49
C LEU A 290 -14.14 0.80 -5.99
N ASP A 291 -15.22 0.17 -6.43
CA ASP A 291 -15.43 -0.16 -7.85
C ASP A 291 -15.46 1.10 -8.70
N TYR A 292 -16.11 2.14 -8.18
CA TYR A 292 -16.19 3.42 -8.85
C TYR A 292 -14.82 4.10 -8.97
N HIS A 293 -14.08 4.22 -7.86
CA HIS A 293 -12.73 4.80 -7.90
C HIS A 293 -11.82 3.99 -8.83
N ALA A 294 -11.76 2.67 -8.67
CA ALA A 294 -10.88 1.80 -9.43
C ALA A 294 -11.17 1.87 -10.93
N GLY A 295 -12.45 1.77 -11.32
CA GLY A 295 -12.85 1.87 -12.73
C GLY A 295 -12.55 3.25 -13.34
N LEU A 296 -12.73 4.33 -12.58
CA LEU A 296 -12.42 5.67 -13.05
C LEU A 296 -10.91 5.89 -13.22
N MET A 297 -10.11 5.48 -12.23
CA MET A 297 -8.65 5.60 -12.28
C MET A 297 -8.04 4.73 -13.37
N GLU A 298 -8.62 3.56 -13.66
CA GLU A 298 -8.14 2.71 -14.76
C GLU A 298 -8.22 3.43 -16.10
N VAL A 299 -9.34 4.09 -16.40
CA VAL A 299 -9.49 4.87 -17.65
C VAL A 299 -8.59 6.10 -17.64
N PHE A 300 -8.47 6.80 -16.51
CA PHE A 300 -7.60 7.97 -16.38
C PHE A 300 -6.12 7.61 -16.59
N PHE A 301 -5.64 6.51 -16.00
CA PHE A 301 -4.26 6.08 -16.17
C PHE A 301 -3.98 5.46 -17.53
N GLU A 302 -4.96 4.77 -18.13
CA GLU A 302 -4.87 4.33 -19.54
C GLU A 302 -4.67 5.52 -20.49
N ALA A 303 -5.30 6.66 -20.18
CA ALA A 303 -5.10 7.91 -20.93
C ALA A 303 -3.79 8.64 -20.59
N GLY A 304 -3.01 8.17 -19.62
CA GLY A 304 -1.80 8.83 -19.13
C GLY A 304 -2.07 10.07 -18.27
N LEU A 305 -3.27 10.20 -17.70
CA LEU A 305 -3.64 11.35 -16.88
C LEU A 305 -2.84 11.35 -15.58
N PHE A 306 -2.18 12.47 -15.30
CA PHE A 306 -1.39 12.64 -14.09
C PHE A 306 -2.26 12.38 -12.84
N HIS A 307 -1.73 11.60 -11.90
CA HIS A 307 -2.55 11.05 -10.81
C HIS A 307 -3.14 12.13 -9.90
N GLU A 308 -2.48 13.27 -9.70
CA GLU A 308 -3.01 14.38 -8.91
C GLU A 308 -4.16 15.10 -9.61
N ILE A 309 -4.17 15.10 -10.94
CA ILE A 309 -5.31 15.56 -11.74
C ILE A 309 -6.43 14.52 -11.68
N ALA A 310 -6.10 13.24 -11.84
CA ALA A 310 -7.04 12.12 -11.77
C ALA A 310 -7.81 12.11 -10.43
N ILE A 311 -7.11 12.24 -9.31
CA ILE A 311 -7.72 12.32 -7.97
C ILE A 311 -8.55 13.59 -7.82
N ALA A 312 -8.10 14.74 -8.30
CA ALA A 312 -8.89 15.97 -8.26
C ALA A 312 -10.24 15.79 -9.01
N LYS A 313 -10.22 15.17 -10.19
CA LYS A 313 -11.44 14.85 -10.95
C LYS A 313 -12.34 13.89 -10.18
N TYR A 314 -11.78 12.83 -9.60
CA TYR A 314 -12.57 11.93 -8.74
C TYR A 314 -13.23 12.68 -7.59
N LEU A 315 -12.50 13.55 -6.88
CA LEU A 315 -13.04 14.35 -5.78
C LEU A 315 -14.14 15.33 -6.21
N HIS A 316 -14.19 15.76 -7.47
CA HIS A 316 -15.33 16.53 -7.99
C HIS A 316 -16.63 15.72 -8.07
N SER A 317 -16.53 14.39 -8.14
CA SER A 317 -17.66 13.48 -8.33
C SER A 317 -18.09 12.75 -7.06
N VAL A 318 -17.43 12.95 -5.93
CA VAL A 318 -17.76 12.27 -4.66
C VAL A 318 -17.79 13.24 -3.48
N PRO A 319 -18.57 12.97 -2.43
CA PRO A 319 -18.39 13.61 -1.15
C PRO A 319 -17.05 13.20 -0.54
N TYR A 320 -16.35 14.16 0.07
CA TYR A 320 -15.10 13.92 0.79
C TYR A 320 -15.02 14.77 2.04
N VAL A 321 -14.13 14.38 2.95
CA VAL A 321 -13.73 15.18 4.11
C VAL A 321 -12.26 15.60 3.98
N GLN A 322 -11.98 16.82 4.43
CA GLN A 322 -10.63 17.36 4.56
C GLN A 322 -10.14 17.18 5.99
N LEU A 323 -8.83 17.08 6.15
CA LEU A 323 -8.21 17.20 7.45
C LEU A 323 -8.07 18.68 7.79
N ASP A 324 -8.14 19.00 9.08
CA ASP A 324 -7.73 20.32 9.55
C ASP A 324 -6.23 20.53 9.26
N ASP A 325 -5.84 21.74 8.86
CA ASP A 325 -4.45 22.08 8.48
C ASP A 325 -3.44 21.79 9.60
N SER A 326 -3.86 21.72 10.87
CA SER A 326 -3.00 21.34 11.99
C SER A 326 -2.73 19.83 12.08
N ARG A 327 -3.42 19.01 11.28
CA ARG A 327 -3.36 17.54 11.31
C ARG A 327 -2.55 16.94 10.17
N PHE A 328 -2.05 17.73 9.24
CA PHE A 328 -1.10 17.25 8.22
C PHE A 328 -0.05 18.32 7.95
N ASP A 329 1.11 17.92 7.42
CA ASP A 329 2.16 18.87 7.06
C ASP A 329 2.86 18.45 5.76
N TYR A 330 2.78 19.32 4.75
CA TYR A 330 3.48 19.19 3.46
C TYR A 330 4.87 19.83 3.46
N LEU A 331 5.34 20.29 4.62
CA LEU A 331 6.65 20.90 4.86
C LEU A 331 6.92 22.14 4.00
N ASN A 332 5.88 22.94 3.78
CA ASN A 332 5.95 24.23 3.06
C ASN A 332 6.41 25.39 3.97
N GLY A 333 6.59 25.14 5.27
CA GLY A 333 6.98 26.14 6.28
C GLY A 333 8.49 26.34 6.44
N THR A 334 8.88 26.94 7.56
CA THR A 334 10.28 27.28 7.88
C THR A 334 11.20 26.06 7.82
N GLY A 335 12.33 26.18 7.10
CA GLY A 335 13.30 25.10 6.91
C GLY A 335 12.92 24.11 5.80
N GLY A 336 11.69 24.19 5.27
CA GLY A 336 11.20 23.39 4.15
C GLY A 336 11.29 21.87 4.38
N ARG A 337 11.35 21.13 3.27
CA ARG A 337 11.40 19.66 3.24
C ARG A 337 12.59 19.06 4.02
N GLY A 338 13.68 19.81 4.23
CA GLY A 338 14.85 19.36 5.00
C GLY A 338 14.67 19.38 6.52
N ALA A 339 13.69 20.15 7.02
CA ALA A 339 13.41 20.31 8.44
C ALA A 339 12.32 19.34 8.97
N TRP A 340 11.98 18.29 8.20
CA TRP A 340 10.93 17.33 8.53
C TRP A 340 11.02 16.78 9.97
N HIS A 341 12.23 16.50 10.46
CA HIS A 341 12.45 15.95 11.81
C HIS A 341 12.12 16.94 12.93
N ASN A 342 12.26 18.25 12.69
CA ASN A 342 11.91 19.30 13.64
C ASN A 342 10.41 19.63 13.61
N ASN A 343 9.79 19.49 12.44
CA ASN A 343 8.37 19.78 12.25
C ASN A 343 7.49 18.57 12.59
N TYR A 344 8.05 17.36 12.56
CA TYR A 344 7.32 16.15 12.88
C TYR A 344 6.82 16.16 14.31
N ASN A 345 5.55 15.82 14.48
CA ASN A 345 4.96 15.55 15.76
C ASN A 345 3.91 14.44 15.63
N ASP A 346 3.70 13.71 16.71
CA ASP A 346 2.85 12.52 16.71
C ASP A 346 1.35 12.83 16.81
N LYS A 347 0.96 14.12 16.73
CA LYS A 347 -0.44 14.57 16.60
C LYS A 347 -0.90 14.72 15.15
N LEU A 348 0.04 14.81 14.21
CA LEU A 348 -0.27 14.78 12.78
C LEU A 348 -0.85 13.42 12.40
N VAL A 349 -1.82 13.40 11.49
CA VAL A 349 -2.26 12.20 10.76
C VAL A 349 -1.22 11.85 9.71
N MET A 350 -0.68 12.84 9.01
CA MET A 350 0.22 12.63 7.87
C MET A 350 1.30 13.71 7.80
N MET A 351 2.50 13.32 7.35
CA MET A 351 3.55 14.26 6.97
C MET A 351 4.18 13.83 5.64
N HIS A 352 4.38 14.80 4.76
CA HIS A 352 5.09 14.62 3.50
C HIS A 352 6.02 15.82 3.23
N PRO A 353 7.21 15.62 2.63
CA PRO A 353 7.88 14.34 2.44
C PRO A 353 8.73 13.93 3.64
N ILE A 354 8.80 12.62 3.90
CA ILE A 354 9.90 11.97 4.59
C ILE A 354 10.52 10.98 3.60
N LYS A 355 11.64 11.37 2.97
CA LYS A 355 12.30 10.59 1.94
C LYS A 355 13.08 9.42 2.56
N PHE A 356 12.46 8.26 2.65
CA PHE A 356 13.09 7.07 3.24
C PHE A 356 14.40 6.68 2.53
N SER A 357 14.53 6.98 1.23
CA SER A 357 15.76 6.73 0.45
C SER A 357 16.99 7.42 1.03
N PHE A 358 16.81 8.47 1.84
CA PHE A 358 17.90 9.17 2.50
C PHE A 358 18.43 8.44 3.74
N PHE A 359 17.77 7.39 4.23
CA PHE A 359 18.16 6.72 5.47
C PHE A 359 19.31 5.72 5.32
N ALA A 360 19.90 5.60 4.12
CA ALA A 360 21.26 5.10 3.98
C ALA A 360 22.27 6.00 4.73
N ASN A 361 21.98 7.31 4.83
CA ASN A 361 22.73 8.23 5.67
C ASN A 361 22.37 8.02 7.15
N LEU A 362 23.34 7.63 7.98
CA LEU A 362 23.11 7.32 9.38
C LEU A 362 22.63 8.51 10.22
N THR A 363 22.95 9.75 9.82
CA THR A 363 22.42 10.95 10.49
C THR A 363 20.92 11.11 10.22
N GLN A 364 20.50 10.99 8.95
CA GLN A 364 19.06 11.03 8.61
C GLN A 364 18.31 9.87 9.23
N ARG A 365 18.91 8.67 9.24
CA ARG A 365 18.38 7.50 9.94
C ARG A 365 18.16 7.77 11.43
N ARG A 366 19.18 8.33 12.11
CA ARG A 366 19.09 8.67 13.54
C ARG A 366 17.95 9.64 13.81
N LEU A 367 17.83 10.70 12.99
CA LEU A 367 16.73 11.67 13.10
C LEU A 367 15.37 10.99 12.96
N PHE A 368 15.24 10.00 12.06
CA PHE A 368 13.99 9.26 11.86
C PHE A 368 13.67 8.34 13.03
N CYS A 369 14.69 7.69 13.58
CA CYS A 369 14.57 6.89 14.79
C CYS A 369 14.12 7.71 15.99
N ASP A 370 14.69 8.90 16.18
CA ASP A 370 14.44 9.79 17.32
C ASP A 370 13.10 10.53 17.24
N SER A 371 12.55 10.70 16.03
CA SER A 371 11.27 11.38 15.80
C SER A 371 10.14 10.37 15.53
N VAL A 372 10.08 9.85 14.30
CA VAL A 372 8.96 9.04 13.79
C VAL A 372 8.90 7.68 14.47
N LEU A 373 10.00 6.93 14.53
CA LEU A 373 9.94 5.57 15.11
C LEU A 373 9.75 5.60 16.62
N MET A 374 10.29 6.60 17.30
CA MET A 374 9.99 6.82 18.71
C MET A 374 8.51 7.17 18.91
N ALA A 375 7.89 7.96 18.04
CA ALA A 375 6.45 8.19 18.10
C ALA A 375 5.64 6.89 17.84
N PHE A 376 6.04 6.06 16.88
CA PHE A 376 5.41 4.75 16.62
C PHE A 376 5.50 3.84 17.85
N SER A 377 6.69 3.67 18.41
CA SER A 377 6.91 2.87 19.62
C SER A 377 6.08 3.41 20.80
N ARG A 378 6.08 4.73 21.00
CA ARG A 378 5.33 5.38 22.08
C ARG A 378 3.81 5.19 21.97
N ASN A 379 3.27 5.28 20.76
CA ASN A 379 1.82 5.31 20.53
C ASN A 379 1.19 3.94 20.35
N LEU A 380 1.97 2.96 19.89
CA LEU A 380 1.50 1.62 19.53
C LEU A 380 2.01 0.53 20.47
N ILE A 381 3.13 0.74 21.16
CA ILE A 381 3.83 -0.36 21.85
C ILE A 381 3.86 -0.13 23.36
N THR A 382 4.18 1.09 23.82
CA THR A 382 4.27 1.36 25.26
C THR A 382 2.91 1.48 25.94
N VAL A 383 2.76 0.77 27.07
CA VAL A 383 1.54 0.71 27.89
C VAL A 383 1.26 2.02 28.65
N GLU A 384 2.28 2.87 28.83
CA GLU A 384 2.20 4.11 29.64
C GLU A 384 1.10 5.10 29.15
N ASN A 385 0.72 5.06 27.87
CA ASN A 385 -0.28 5.98 27.28
C ASN A 385 -1.72 5.46 27.26
N SER A 386 -1.99 4.24 27.74
CA SER A 386 -3.35 3.66 27.73
C SER A 386 -4.35 4.39 28.63
N LYS A 387 -3.88 5.13 29.65
CA LYS A 387 -4.75 5.87 30.58
C LYS A 387 -5.31 7.20 30.02
N HIS A 388 -4.82 7.68 28.88
CA HIS A 388 -5.23 8.98 28.30
C HIS A 388 -5.96 8.91 26.95
N LYS A 389 -6.16 7.72 26.36
CA LYS A 389 -6.83 7.56 25.05
C LYS A 389 -8.36 7.36 25.15
N SER A 390 -9.04 8.08 26.05
CA SER A 390 -10.51 8.08 26.16
C SER A 390 -11.21 9.12 25.26
N TRP A 391 -10.53 9.68 24.25
CA TRP A 391 -10.97 10.90 23.54
C TRP A 391 -11.37 10.72 22.06
N LEU A 392 -11.84 9.53 21.65
CA LEU A 392 -12.38 9.34 20.29
C LEU A 392 -13.83 8.82 20.26
N ALA A 393 -14.58 9.01 21.35
CA ALA A 393 -16.02 8.74 21.40
C ALA A 393 -16.88 10.02 21.52
N ALA A 394 -16.28 11.21 21.48
CA ALA A 394 -16.99 12.46 21.64
C ALA A 394 -16.56 13.44 20.55
N ASN A 395 -17.18 13.30 19.37
CA ASN A 395 -17.70 14.36 18.50
C ASN A 395 -18.09 13.69 17.19
N GLY A 396 -19.41 13.63 16.96
CA GLY A 396 -20.03 13.06 15.77
C GLY A 396 -19.92 13.93 14.53
#